data_AF-A0A382CI79-F1
#
_entry.id   AF-A0A382CI79-F1
#
_cell.length_a   1.000
_cell.length_b   1.000
_cell.length_c   1.000
_cell.angle_alpha   90.00
_cell.angle_beta   90.00
_cell.angle_gamma   90.00
#
_symmetry.space_group_name_H-M   'P 1'
#
loop_
_entity.id
_entity.type
_entity.pdbx_description
1 polymer ?
#
loop_
_entity_poly.entity_id
_entity_poly.type
_entity_poly.pdbx_seq_one_letter_code
_entity_poly.pdbx_strand_id
1 'polypeptide(L)'
;MIGLLTILRSQAPGDIHVAEFMDTMTAEEIIFELEADFSDIEIPLDIIYDVSLYRVEYHTVDPHNEPTIASGVIALPLDQSGPLPFFSFQHGTILRRTSVASVNGFDVISMWLGGRGYITVLPDFLGLGVSEMLHPYMVSIPSAT
;
A
#
# COMPACT_ATOMS: atom_id res chain seq x y z
N MET A 1 39.14 15.23 -11.34
CA MET A 1 37.88 15.17 -12.12
C MET A 1 37.15 13.92 -11.66
N ILE A 2 36.27 14.06 -10.66
CA ILE A 2 35.55 12.92 -10.08
C ILE A 2 34.29 12.75 -10.94
N GLY A 3 34.23 11.65 -11.68
CA GLY A 3 33.09 11.34 -12.55
C GLY A 3 31.84 11.12 -11.71
N LEU A 4 30.78 11.84 -12.04
CA LEU A 4 29.45 11.62 -11.50
C LEU A 4 28.94 10.28 -12.06
N LEU A 5 28.93 9.23 -11.23
CA LEU A 5 28.29 7.97 -11.59
C LEU A 5 26.78 8.15 -11.40
N THR A 6 26.09 8.59 -12.45
CA THR A 6 24.62 8.61 -12.47
C THR A 6 24.15 7.18 -12.64
N ILE A 7 23.75 6.54 -11.54
CA ILE A 7 23.00 5.28 -11.62
C ILE A 7 21.61 5.67 -12.12
N LEU A 8 21.37 5.57 -13.43
CA LEU A 8 20.01 5.59 -13.97
C LEU A 8 19.31 4.34 -13.42
N ARG A 9 18.45 4.53 -12.42
CA ARG A 9 17.45 3.51 -12.10
C ARG A 9 16.49 3.41 -13.29
N SER A 10 16.12 2.19 -13.63
CA SER A 10 15.04 1.93 -14.58
C SER A 10 13.77 2.66 -14.11
N GLN A 11 12.96 3.13 -15.06
CA GLN A 11 11.66 3.78 -14.84
C GLN A 11 10.56 2.94 -15.51
N ALA A 12 10.76 1.63 -15.57
CA ALA A 12 9.79 0.71 -16.11
C ALA A 12 8.58 0.62 -15.15
N PRO A 13 7.40 0.27 -15.66
CA PRO A 13 6.24 0.02 -14.80
C PRO A 13 6.56 -0.98 -13.68
N GLY A 14 6.25 -0.61 -12.44
CA GLY A 14 6.56 -1.36 -11.22
C GLY A 14 7.86 -0.98 -10.53
N ASP A 15 8.75 -0.19 -11.17
CA ASP A 15 9.97 0.27 -10.52
C ASP A 15 9.65 1.22 -9.35
N ILE A 16 10.22 0.95 -8.19
CA ILE A 16 10.04 1.78 -6.99
C ILE A 16 10.84 3.08 -7.15
N HIS A 17 10.12 4.20 -7.11
CA HIS A 17 10.66 5.55 -7.09
C HIS A 17 11.12 5.92 -5.68
N VAL A 18 10.22 5.78 -4.70
CA VAL A 18 10.42 6.10 -3.28
C VAL A 18 9.78 5.03 -2.42
N ALA A 19 10.40 4.71 -1.28
CA ALA A 19 9.81 3.90 -0.22
C ALA A 19 10.14 4.54 1.13
N GLU A 20 9.11 4.84 1.91
CA GLU A 20 9.21 5.55 3.18
C GLU A 20 8.50 4.76 4.26
N PHE A 21 9.17 4.55 5.39
CA PHE A 21 8.53 4.02 6.59
C PHE A 21 7.48 5.02 7.08
N MET A 22 6.27 4.55 7.34
CA MET A 22 5.20 5.36 7.91
C MET A 22 5.08 5.12 9.41
N ASP A 23 4.80 3.88 9.79
CA ASP A 23 4.49 3.51 11.17
C ASP A 23 4.62 2.00 11.41
N THR A 24 4.54 1.58 12.67
CA THR A 24 4.42 0.18 13.09
C THR A 24 3.29 0.04 14.09
N MET A 25 2.49 -1.01 13.95
CA MET A 25 1.53 -1.44 14.97
C MET A 25 1.88 -2.83 15.48
N THR A 26 1.80 -3.01 16.78
CA THR A 26 1.91 -4.32 17.43
C THR A 26 0.65 -5.15 17.19
N ALA A 27 0.76 -6.47 17.28
CA ALA A 27 -0.39 -7.37 17.23
C ALA A 27 -1.47 -6.99 18.26
N GLU A 28 -1.06 -6.55 19.46
CA GLU A 28 -1.97 -6.11 20.51
C GLU A 28 -2.74 -4.83 20.13
N GLU A 29 -2.07 -3.83 19.55
CA GLU A 29 -2.71 -2.60 19.06
C GLU A 29 -3.68 -2.89 17.92
N ILE A 30 -3.29 -3.74 16.97
CA ILE A 30 -4.15 -4.16 15.85
C ILE A 30 -5.42 -4.84 16.37
N ILE A 31 -5.30 -5.77 17.32
CA ILE A 31 -6.45 -6.45 17.93
C ILE A 31 -7.37 -5.41 18.58
N PHE A 32 -6.81 -4.50 19.37
CA PHE A 32 -7.58 -3.46 20.06
C PHE A 32 -8.37 -2.57 19.08
N GLU A 33 -7.73 -2.07 18.03
CA GLU A 33 -8.37 -1.22 17.02
C GLU A 33 -9.47 -1.98 16.25
N LEU A 34 -9.19 -3.21 15.81
CA LEU A 34 -10.16 -4.00 15.05
C LEU A 34 -11.35 -4.44 15.91
N GLU A 35 -11.15 -4.81 17.18
CA GLU A 35 -12.26 -5.14 18.08
C GLU A 35 -13.14 -3.91 18.39
N ALA A 36 -12.54 -2.72 18.45
CA ALA A 36 -13.28 -1.48 18.61
C ALA A 36 -14.17 -1.17 17.38
N ASP A 37 -13.64 -1.35 16.17
CA ASP A 37 -14.37 -1.12 14.91
C ASP A 37 -15.50 -2.13 14.67
N PHE A 38 -15.35 -3.36 15.16
CA PHE A 38 -16.28 -4.47 14.92
C PHE A 38 -16.95 -4.99 16.21
N SER A 39 -17.16 -4.14 17.22
CA SER A 39 -17.63 -4.54 18.55
C SER A 39 -18.95 -5.35 18.59
N ASP A 40 -19.79 -5.22 17.57
CA ASP A 40 -21.09 -5.91 17.46
C ASP A 40 -21.00 -7.27 16.74
N ILE A 41 -19.83 -7.66 16.25
CA ILE A 41 -19.62 -8.86 15.42
C ILE A 41 -18.43 -9.65 15.97
N GLU A 42 -18.65 -10.93 16.25
CA GLU A 42 -17.56 -11.83 16.59
C GLU A 42 -16.79 -12.23 15.32
N ILE A 43 -15.61 -11.63 15.12
CA ILE A 43 -14.73 -11.92 13.98
C ILE A 43 -13.48 -12.65 14.50
N PRO A 44 -13.13 -13.84 13.96
CA PRO A 44 -11.86 -14.47 14.27
C PRO A 44 -10.73 -13.67 13.62
N LEU A 45 -10.10 -12.78 14.39
CA LEU A 45 -9.07 -11.89 13.87
C LEU A 45 -7.77 -12.66 13.52
N ASP A 46 -7.38 -13.65 14.34
CA ASP A 46 -6.14 -14.45 14.22
C ASP A 46 -4.87 -13.61 13.99
N ILE A 47 -4.78 -12.45 14.65
CA ILE A 47 -3.64 -11.52 14.56
C ILE A 47 -2.51 -12.04 15.44
N ILE A 48 -1.36 -12.30 14.83
CA ILE A 48 -0.18 -12.84 15.51
C ILE A 48 1.12 -12.11 15.15
N TYR A 49 1.07 -11.20 14.17
CA TYR A 49 2.23 -10.44 13.71
C TYR A 49 2.06 -8.96 14.02
N ASP A 50 3.13 -8.36 14.52
CA ASP A 50 3.34 -6.92 14.41
C ASP A 50 3.50 -6.56 12.93
N VAL A 51 3.11 -5.34 12.55
CA VAL A 51 3.09 -4.90 11.15
C VAL A 51 3.78 -3.57 11.03
N SER A 52 4.73 -3.44 10.11
CA SER A 52 5.22 -2.14 9.65
C SER A 52 4.53 -1.73 8.36
N LEU A 53 4.17 -0.45 8.26
CA LEU A 53 3.58 0.14 7.06
C LEU A 53 4.61 1.01 6.34
N TYR A 54 4.74 0.79 5.04
CA TYR A 54 5.59 1.59 4.17
C TYR A 54 4.75 2.27 3.10
N ARG A 55 4.94 3.57 2.92
CA ARG A 55 4.47 4.32 1.75
C ARG A 55 5.40 4.03 0.60
N VAL A 56 4.85 3.74 -0.57
CA VAL A 56 5.64 3.59 -1.80
C VAL A 56 5.11 4.50 -2.89
N GLU A 57 6.03 5.08 -3.65
CA GLU A 57 5.77 5.72 -4.94
C GLU A 57 6.46 4.88 -6.01
N TYR A 58 5.76 4.58 -7.10
CA TYR A 58 6.25 3.69 -8.14
C TYR A 58 5.92 4.19 -9.55
N HIS A 59 6.80 3.85 -10.48
CA HIS A 59 6.62 4.16 -11.89
C HIS A 59 5.52 3.30 -12.49
N THR A 60 4.66 3.91 -13.29
CA THR A 60 3.63 3.21 -14.08
C THR A 60 3.25 4.01 -15.32
N VAL A 61 2.16 3.64 -16.00
CA VAL A 61 1.62 4.35 -17.15
C VAL A 61 0.16 4.78 -16.93
N ASP A 62 -0.22 5.88 -17.54
CA ASP A 62 -1.61 6.35 -17.58
C ASP A 62 -2.45 5.58 -18.63
N PRO A 63 -3.76 5.85 -18.77
CA PRO A 63 -4.61 5.21 -19.79
C PRO A 63 -4.20 5.49 -21.25
N HIS A 64 -3.33 6.47 -21.49
CA HIS A 64 -2.75 6.80 -22.79
C HIS A 64 -1.36 6.17 -22.99
N ASN A 65 -0.90 5.34 -22.04
CA ASN A 65 0.40 4.70 -22.00
C ASN A 65 1.57 5.68 -21.82
N GLU A 66 1.30 6.86 -21.26
CA GLU A 66 2.32 7.84 -20.91
C GLU A 66 2.89 7.56 -19.50
N PRO A 67 4.22 7.65 -19.29
CA PRO A 67 4.82 7.41 -17.98
C PRO A 67 4.31 8.36 -16.91
N THR A 68 4.01 7.81 -15.73
CA THR A 68 3.54 8.56 -14.57
C THR A 68 3.97 7.89 -13.26
N ILE A 69 3.68 8.52 -12.12
CA ILE A 69 3.94 8.00 -10.78
C ILE A 69 2.60 7.78 -10.07
N ALA A 70 2.46 6.61 -9.45
CA ALA A 70 1.37 6.30 -8.55
C ALA A 70 1.93 6.01 -7.15
N SER A 71 1.05 5.98 -6.15
CA SER A 71 1.41 5.63 -4.78
C SER A 71 0.55 4.49 -4.23
N GLY A 72 0.98 3.97 -3.10
CA GLY A 72 0.25 2.98 -2.30
C GLY A 72 0.99 2.70 -1.00
N VAL A 73 0.54 1.68 -0.28
CA VAL A 73 1.23 1.19 0.91
C VAL A 73 1.54 -0.30 0.82
N ILE A 74 2.56 -0.71 1.56
CA ILE A 74 2.91 -2.10 1.82
C ILE A 74 2.83 -2.32 3.33
N ALA A 75 1.92 -3.17 3.78
CA ALA A 75 1.86 -3.67 5.13
C ALA A 75 2.70 -4.94 5.22
N LEU A 76 3.79 -4.87 5.98
CA LEU A 76 4.80 -5.91 6.11
C LEU A 76 4.73 -6.55 7.50
N PRO A 77 4.34 -7.83 7.61
CA PRO A 77 4.37 -8.57 8.86
C PRO A 77 5.83 -8.75 9.33
N LEU A 78 6.07 -8.51 10.62
CA LEU A 78 7.41 -8.57 11.23
C LEU A 78 7.71 -9.96 11.82
N ASP A 79 8.95 -10.15 12.30
CA ASP A 79 9.42 -11.35 13.01
C ASP A 79 9.15 -12.70 12.30
N GLN A 80 9.14 -12.68 10.97
CA GLN A 80 8.94 -13.88 10.16
C GLN A 80 10.16 -14.82 10.18
N SER A 81 9.89 -16.11 10.33
CA SER A 81 10.89 -17.20 10.25
C SER A 81 10.83 -17.99 8.92
N GLY A 82 9.89 -17.65 8.04
CA GLY A 82 9.64 -18.33 6.77
C GLY A 82 8.89 -17.45 5.77
N PRO A 83 8.72 -17.91 4.52
CA PRO A 83 8.12 -17.11 3.46
C PRO A 83 6.68 -16.72 3.77
N LEU A 84 6.31 -15.48 3.43
CA LEU A 84 4.96 -14.96 3.60
C LEU A 84 4.24 -14.86 2.24
N PRO A 85 2.93 -15.14 2.19
CA PRO A 85 2.12 -14.90 1.00
C PRO A 85 1.98 -13.40 0.71
N PHE A 86 1.93 -13.06 -0.58
CA PHE A 86 1.55 -11.73 -1.03
C PHE A 86 0.04 -11.63 -1.23
N PHE A 87 -0.53 -10.49 -0.87
CA PHE A 87 -1.90 -10.13 -1.16
C PHE A 87 -1.95 -8.72 -1.75
N SER A 88 -2.48 -8.57 -2.96
CA SER A 88 -2.75 -7.26 -3.56
C SER A 88 -4.22 -6.95 -3.34
N PHE A 89 -4.51 -5.90 -2.56
CA PHE A 89 -5.86 -5.46 -2.27
C PHE A 89 -6.16 -4.15 -2.97
N GLN A 90 -7.37 -4.07 -3.52
CA GLN A 90 -7.87 -2.92 -4.25
C GLN A 90 -9.02 -2.29 -3.47
N HIS A 91 -8.84 -1.04 -3.03
CA HIS A 91 -9.86 -0.32 -2.28
C HIS A 91 -11.10 -0.03 -3.13
N GLY A 92 -12.22 0.29 -2.45
CA GLY A 92 -13.47 0.71 -3.09
C GLY A 92 -13.39 2.12 -3.69
N THR A 93 -14.53 2.69 -4.04
CA THR A 93 -14.60 4.04 -4.61
C THR A 93 -14.12 5.11 -3.63
N ILE A 94 -13.09 5.88 -4.02
CA ILE A 94 -12.57 7.01 -3.26
C ILE A 94 -12.70 8.27 -4.11
N LEU A 95 -13.38 9.29 -3.57
CA LEU A 95 -13.63 10.56 -4.29
C LEU A 95 -12.60 11.65 -3.96
N ARG A 96 -12.01 11.60 -2.76
CA ARG A 96 -11.06 12.60 -2.29
C ARG A 96 -9.64 12.07 -2.47
N ARG A 97 -8.81 12.80 -3.23
CA ARG A 97 -7.41 12.43 -3.55
C ARG A 97 -6.61 11.94 -2.35
N THR A 98 -6.78 12.59 -1.20
CA THR A 98 -6.01 12.34 0.03
C THR A 98 -6.66 11.32 0.97
N SER A 99 -7.78 10.70 0.60
CA SER A 99 -8.48 9.74 1.47
C SER A 99 -8.03 8.29 1.20
N VAL A 100 -6.73 8.10 0.99
CA VAL A 100 -6.10 6.82 0.64
C VAL A 100 -5.06 6.41 1.69
N ALA A 101 -4.69 5.14 1.72
CA ALA A 101 -3.82 4.56 2.75
C ALA A 101 -2.41 5.18 2.74
N SER A 102 -1.86 5.55 1.58
CA SER A 102 -0.53 6.20 1.51
C SER A 102 -0.46 7.56 2.20
N VAL A 103 -1.62 8.17 2.48
CA VAL A 103 -1.74 9.45 3.18
C VAL A 103 -2.19 9.26 4.62
N ASN A 104 -3.15 8.35 4.85
CA ASN A 104 -3.79 8.19 6.16
C ASN A 104 -3.12 7.15 7.06
N GLY A 105 -2.27 6.28 6.52
CA GLY A 105 -1.64 5.19 7.26
C GLY A 105 -2.47 3.91 7.27
N PHE A 106 -2.45 3.21 8.40
CA PHE A 106 -3.14 1.93 8.57
C PHE A 106 -4.64 2.06 8.33
N ASP A 107 -5.19 1.03 7.71
CA ASP A 107 -6.61 0.78 7.54
C ASP A 107 -6.95 -0.64 8.01
N VAL A 108 -8.25 -0.96 8.04
CA VAL A 108 -8.74 -2.29 8.46
C VAL A 108 -8.06 -3.42 7.69
N ILE A 109 -7.76 -3.23 6.40
CA ILE A 109 -7.24 -4.31 5.54
C ILE A 109 -5.75 -4.55 5.78
N SER A 110 -4.96 -3.49 5.86
CA SER A 110 -3.52 -3.55 6.18
C SER A 110 -3.28 -4.09 7.58
N MET A 111 -4.10 -3.69 8.57
CA MET A 111 -4.11 -4.27 9.91
C MET A 111 -4.48 -5.75 9.89
N TRP A 112 -5.61 -6.11 9.29
CA TRP A 112 -6.13 -7.48 9.35
C TRP A 112 -5.28 -8.47 8.57
N LEU A 113 -4.97 -8.19 7.30
CA LEU A 113 -4.16 -9.10 6.48
C LEU A 113 -2.69 -9.09 6.89
N GLY A 114 -2.13 -7.93 7.20
CA GLY A 114 -0.77 -7.80 7.73
C GLY A 114 -0.61 -8.59 9.04
N GLY A 115 -1.50 -8.37 10.00
CA GLY A 115 -1.46 -9.05 11.29
C GLY A 115 -1.64 -10.57 11.21
N ARG A 116 -2.24 -11.08 10.13
CA ARG A 116 -2.36 -12.51 9.82
C ARG A 116 -1.19 -13.09 9.04
N GLY A 117 -0.19 -12.28 8.68
CA GLY A 117 1.03 -12.73 8.01
C GLY A 117 1.01 -12.61 6.48
N TYR A 118 0.15 -11.78 5.89
CA TYR A 118 0.21 -11.47 4.47
C TYR A 118 1.02 -10.20 4.23
N ILE A 119 1.98 -10.26 3.30
CA ILE A 119 2.57 -9.04 2.74
C ILE A 119 1.48 -8.39 1.88
N THR A 120 0.88 -7.33 2.40
CA THR A 120 -0.32 -6.74 1.79
C THR A 120 0.05 -5.46 1.07
N VAL A 121 -0.22 -5.40 -0.23
CA VAL A 121 0.01 -4.22 -1.07
C VAL A 121 -1.33 -3.56 -1.35
N LEU A 122 -1.44 -2.27 -1.06
CA LEU A 122 -2.66 -1.48 -1.24
C LEU A 122 -2.34 -0.26 -2.12
N PRO A 123 -2.51 -0.36 -3.46
CA PRO A 123 -2.35 0.75 -4.38
C PRO A 123 -3.43 1.81 -4.17
N ASP A 124 -3.09 3.09 -4.31
CA ASP A 124 -4.06 4.20 -4.24
C ASP A 124 -4.82 4.41 -5.55
N PHE A 125 -4.35 3.83 -6.66
CA PHE A 125 -4.73 4.15 -8.05
C PHE A 125 -4.27 5.52 -8.55
N LEU A 126 -4.30 5.66 -9.88
CA LEU A 126 -4.06 6.94 -10.55
C LEU A 126 -5.11 7.97 -10.17
N GLY A 127 -4.69 9.22 -10.03
CA GLY A 127 -5.51 10.36 -9.63
C GLY A 127 -5.92 10.38 -8.16
N LEU A 128 -5.32 9.54 -7.34
CA LEU A 128 -5.38 9.55 -5.87
C LEU A 128 -3.94 9.55 -5.32
N GLY A 129 -3.78 9.80 -4.02
CA GLY A 129 -2.45 9.89 -3.39
C GLY A 129 -1.58 10.98 -4.05
N VAL A 130 -0.37 10.58 -4.48
CA VAL A 130 0.62 11.48 -5.11
C VAL A 130 0.38 11.71 -6.60
N SER A 131 -0.46 10.88 -7.24
CA SER A 131 -0.72 11.04 -8.67
C SER A 131 -1.44 12.36 -8.90
N GLU A 132 -1.02 13.15 -9.89
CA GLU A 132 -1.57 14.51 -10.14
C GLU A 132 -2.78 14.53 -11.10
N MET A 133 -3.01 13.46 -11.86
CA MET A 133 -4.11 13.40 -12.83
C MET A 133 -5.50 13.27 -12.17
N LEU A 134 -6.56 13.29 -12.99
CA LEU A 134 -7.92 12.94 -12.57
C LEU A 134 -8.06 11.41 -12.49
N HIS A 135 -8.70 10.90 -11.43
CA HIS A 135 -8.87 9.46 -11.22
C HIS A 135 -9.66 8.81 -12.39
N PRO A 136 -9.06 7.86 -13.15
CA PRO A 136 -9.75 7.14 -14.20
C PRO A 136 -10.63 6.05 -13.57
N TYR A 137 -11.82 6.44 -13.14
CA TYR A 137 -12.73 5.58 -12.40
C TYR A 137 -13.36 4.49 -13.27
N MET A 138 -13.36 3.24 -12.77
CA MET A 138 -13.97 2.07 -13.42
C MET A 138 -13.45 1.76 -14.83
N VAL A 139 -12.13 1.84 -15.02
CA VAL A 139 -11.47 1.36 -16.24
C VAL A 139 -11.25 -0.16 -16.20
N SER A 140 -11.34 -0.82 -17.36
CA SER A 140 -11.21 -2.29 -17.46
C SER A 140 -9.77 -2.80 -17.43
N ILE A 141 -8.80 -1.94 -17.78
CA ILE A 141 -7.37 -2.26 -17.75
C ILE A 141 -6.76 -1.45 -16.60
N PRO A 142 -6.39 -2.08 -15.48
CA PRO A 142 -5.71 -1.38 -14.40
C PRO A 142 -4.27 -1.05 -14.83
N SER A 143 -3.82 0.15 -14.47
CA SER A 143 -2.45 0.60 -14.75
C SER A 143 -1.76 1.17 -13.50
N ALA A 144 -2.28 0.92 -12.31
CA ALA A 144 -1.68 1.33 -11.03
C ALA A 144 -2.05 0.32 -9.94
N THR A 145 -1.53 -0.90 -10.10
CA THR A 145 -1.75 -2.04 -9.20
C THR A 145 -0.44 -2.70 -8.82
#